data_AF-A0AAW7MDT0-F1
#
_entry.id   AF-A0AAW7MDT0-F1
#
_cell.length_a   1.000
_cell.length_b   1.000
_cell.length_c   1.000
_cell.angle_alpha   90.00
_cell.angle_beta   90.00
_cell.angle_gamma   90.00
#
_symmetry.space_group_name_H-M   'P 1'
#
loop_
_entity.id
_entity.type
_entity.pdbx_description
1 polymer ?
#
loop_
_entity_poly.entity_id
_entity_poly.type
_entity_poly.pdbx_seq_one_letter_code
_entity_poly.pdbx_strand_id
1 'polypeptide(L)'
;MKKLATLLLSSSLLVAACGNANKEENPKEENKEETATKSNSENKAELEKATKEYKAFTDNELDKFLTGTEQFVTAIKNDDMEEAKKLYPNVRMYYERSEPVAEAFGDLDPKIDARLADMKEENKEDEWSGYHKIEKDLYEDQKITDTTKQDADQLLKDVKELRAKTDTLDITPKLMVQGSVDLLNEVSTSKITGEEEIYSHTDLYDFKANIEGAEKIYELFKPTLDKKDKDLSQNIKEKFDKVNELLDQYKKDGGYIDYTELNDDQKKELSNAVNELGEPLSQMAVVTE
;
A
#
# COMPACT_ATOMS: atom_id res chain seq x y z
N MET A 1 -15.79 -37.86 -40.24
CA MET A 1 -16.10 -37.79 -41.69
C MET A 1 -17.26 -36.84 -41.85
N LYS A 2 -17.25 -35.70 -42.55
CA LYS A 2 -16.53 -35.26 -43.74
C LYS A 2 -16.21 -33.76 -43.64
N LYS A 3 -15.04 -33.36 -44.15
CA LYS A 3 -14.72 -32.01 -44.64
C LYS A 3 -15.58 -31.69 -45.87
N LEU A 4 -15.89 -30.42 -46.13
CA LEU A 4 -15.97 -29.78 -47.45
C LEU A 4 -16.25 -28.28 -47.20
N ALA A 5 -15.28 -27.38 -47.36
CA ALA A 5 -14.68 -26.86 -48.60
C ALA A 5 -15.39 -25.59 -49.09
N THR A 6 -14.57 -24.54 -49.12
CA THR A 6 -14.67 -23.20 -49.70
C THR A 6 -15.24 -23.17 -51.12
N LEU A 7 -16.00 -22.13 -51.47
CA LEU A 7 -15.93 -21.54 -52.80
C LEU A 7 -16.40 -20.07 -52.81
N LEU A 8 -15.47 -19.18 -53.17
CA LEU A 8 -15.68 -17.79 -53.57
C LEU A 8 -16.33 -17.75 -54.95
N LEU A 9 -17.21 -16.76 -55.20
CA LEU A 9 -17.37 -16.15 -56.51
C LEU A 9 -17.89 -14.71 -56.38
N SER A 10 -17.06 -13.80 -56.86
CA SER A 10 -17.26 -12.38 -57.10
C SER A 10 -18.39 -12.10 -58.08
N SER A 11 -19.13 -11.00 -57.88
CA SER A 11 -19.82 -10.28 -58.96
C SER A 11 -20.06 -8.83 -58.55
N SER A 12 -19.26 -7.94 -59.13
CA SER A 12 -19.40 -6.49 -59.11
C SER A 12 -20.63 -6.02 -59.88
N LEU A 13 -21.43 -5.12 -59.30
CA LEU A 13 -22.29 -4.20 -60.04
C LEU A 13 -22.04 -2.76 -59.55
N LEU A 14 -21.41 -1.98 -60.41
CA LEU A 14 -21.39 -0.52 -60.36
C LEU A 14 -22.73 -0.02 -60.91
N VAL A 15 -23.45 0.77 -60.11
CA VAL A 15 -24.48 1.68 -60.62
C VAL A 15 -24.08 3.09 -60.20
N ALA A 16 -23.60 3.86 -61.18
CA ALA A 16 -23.48 5.30 -61.06
C ALA A 16 -24.87 5.92 -61.32
N ALA A 17 -25.39 6.67 -60.36
CA ALA A 17 -26.49 7.61 -60.56
C ALA A 17 -26.11 8.93 -59.87
N CYS A 18 -25.89 9.95 -60.70
CA CYS A 18 -25.70 11.33 -60.26
C CYS A 18 -27.05 11.89 -59.76
N GLY A 19 -27.03 12.49 -58.57
CA GLY A 19 -28.15 13.28 -58.04
C GLY A 19 -27.63 14.21 -56.94
N ASN A 20 -27.48 15.48 -57.29
CA ASN A 20 -27.11 16.58 -56.39
C ASN A 20 -28.14 16.73 -55.26
N ALA A 21 -27.74 16.61 -53.99
CA ALA A 21 -28.39 17.24 -52.84
C ALA A 21 -27.47 17.22 -51.62
N ASN A 22 -27.10 18.43 -51.17
CA ASN A 22 -26.66 18.84 -49.83
C ASN A 22 -25.78 17.89 -49.00
N LYS A 23 -24.50 18.26 -48.88
CA LYS A 23 -23.71 17.99 -47.67
C LYS A 23 -24.43 18.62 -46.47
N GLU A 24 -25.04 17.80 -45.63
CA GLU A 24 -25.07 18.09 -44.20
C GLU A 24 -23.87 17.35 -43.59
N GLU A 25 -22.77 18.07 -43.42
CA GLU A 25 -21.69 17.65 -42.53
C GLU A 25 -22.27 17.64 -41.11
N ASN A 26 -22.44 16.45 -40.55
CA ASN A 26 -22.87 16.26 -39.17
C ASN A 26 -21.66 16.51 -38.25
N PRO A 27 -21.53 17.65 -37.53
CA PRO A 27 -20.29 18.01 -36.83
C PRO A 27 -20.08 17.25 -35.50
N LYS A 28 -20.84 16.16 -35.27
CA LYS A 28 -20.97 15.52 -33.95
C LYS A 28 -20.15 14.24 -33.77
N GLU A 29 -19.61 13.65 -34.82
CA GLU A 29 -18.78 12.43 -34.72
C GLU A 29 -17.28 12.72 -34.60
N GLU A 30 -16.72 13.62 -35.42
CA GLU A 30 -15.28 14.01 -35.30
C GLU A 30 -14.94 14.59 -33.92
N ASN A 31 -15.85 15.36 -33.32
CA ASN A 31 -15.61 16.02 -32.03
C ASN A 31 -15.65 15.05 -30.84
N LYS A 32 -16.38 13.93 -30.92
CA LYS A 32 -16.45 12.93 -29.84
C LYS A 32 -15.20 12.05 -29.80
N GLU A 33 -14.68 11.68 -30.97
CA GLU A 33 -13.48 10.84 -31.07
C GLU A 33 -12.23 11.63 -30.67
N GLU A 34 -12.14 12.90 -31.04
CA GLU A 34 -11.05 13.80 -30.63
C GLU A 34 -11.12 14.14 -29.13
N THR A 35 -12.32 14.38 -28.58
CA THR A 35 -12.51 14.63 -27.13
C THR A 35 -12.26 13.38 -26.29
N ALA A 36 -12.69 12.20 -26.73
CA ALA A 36 -12.41 10.93 -26.04
C ALA A 36 -10.92 10.56 -26.09
N THR A 37 -10.26 10.76 -27.23
CA THR A 37 -8.81 10.53 -27.38
C THR A 37 -8.00 11.48 -26.49
N LYS A 38 -8.41 12.76 -26.44
CA LYS A 38 -7.79 13.76 -25.56
C LYS A 38 -7.99 13.45 -24.08
N SER A 39 -9.22 13.10 -23.67
CA SER A 39 -9.53 12.70 -22.29
C SER A 39 -8.74 11.45 -21.85
N ASN A 40 -8.58 10.45 -22.72
CA ASN A 40 -7.76 9.27 -22.43
C ASN A 40 -6.27 9.59 -22.31
N SER A 41 -5.76 10.52 -23.13
CA SER A 41 -4.36 10.95 -23.04
C SER A 41 -4.07 11.76 -21.77
N GLU A 42 -5.01 12.59 -21.33
CA GLU A 42 -4.90 13.38 -20.10
C GLU A 42 -4.97 12.49 -18.86
N ASN A 43 -5.92 11.54 -18.79
CA ASN A 43 -6.00 10.57 -17.70
C ASN A 43 -4.70 9.74 -17.57
N LYS A 44 -4.15 9.27 -18.70
CA LYS A 44 -2.89 8.52 -18.70
C LYS A 44 -1.73 9.36 -18.14
N ALA A 45 -1.60 10.62 -18.54
CA ALA A 45 -0.57 11.51 -18.03
C ALA A 45 -0.72 11.78 -16.51
N GLU A 46 -1.95 11.89 -16.01
CA GLU A 46 -2.23 12.05 -14.58
C GLU A 46 -1.87 10.80 -13.77
N LEU A 47 -2.19 9.61 -14.26
CA LEU A 47 -1.80 8.35 -13.62
C LEU A 47 -0.27 8.15 -13.64
N GLU A 48 0.41 8.45 -14.75
CA GLU A 48 1.88 8.40 -14.82
C GLU A 48 2.52 9.38 -13.83
N LYS A 49 1.93 10.56 -13.63
CA LYS A 49 2.38 11.53 -12.64
C LYS A 49 2.16 10.99 -11.22
N ALA A 50 0.98 10.47 -10.91
CA ALA A 50 0.66 9.88 -9.61
C ALA A 50 1.62 8.74 -9.24
N THR A 51 1.92 7.85 -10.19
CA THR A 51 2.90 6.77 -9.99
C THR A 51 4.30 7.29 -9.70
N LYS A 52 4.77 8.33 -10.41
CA LYS A 52 6.09 8.94 -10.14
C LYS A 52 6.14 9.60 -8.76
N GLU A 53 5.08 10.29 -8.38
CA GLU A 53 4.98 10.93 -7.06
C GLU A 53 4.89 9.89 -5.94
N TYR A 54 4.18 8.78 -6.16
CA TYR A 54 4.13 7.68 -5.19
C TYR A 54 5.49 6.97 -5.06
N LYS A 55 6.18 6.71 -6.18
CA LYS A 55 7.56 6.17 -6.15
C LYS A 55 8.49 7.06 -5.34
N ALA A 56 8.43 8.38 -5.53
CA ALA A 56 9.23 9.32 -4.74
C ALA A 56 8.85 9.33 -3.25
N PHE A 57 7.57 9.16 -2.93
CA PHE A 57 7.11 8.98 -1.55
C PHE A 57 7.69 7.69 -0.95
N THR A 58 7.53 6.54 -1.61
CA THR A 58 8.09 5.24 -1.18
C THR A 58 9.61 5.31 -0.99
N ASP A 59 10.34 5.91 -1.93
CA ASP A 59 11.80 6.06 -1.81
C ASP A 59 12.19 6.87 -0.58
N ASN A 60 11.47 7.97 -0.32
CA ASN A 60 11.70 8.82 0.85
C ASN A 60 11.36 8.11 2.16
N GLU A 61 10.27 7.35 2.22
CA GLU A 61 9.96 6.55 3.41
C GLU A 61 11.02 5.47 3.65
N LEU A 62 11.50 4.79 2.60
CA LEU A 62 12.55 3.77 2.74
C LEU A 62 13.94 4.36 3.03
N ASP A 63 14.23 5.59 2.62
CA ASP A 63 15.42 6.33 3.06
C ASP A 63 15.38 6.63 4.57
N LYS A 64 14.23 7.06 5.07
CA LYS A 64 14.02 7.30 6.51
C LYS A 64 14.03 6.00 7.29
N PHE A 65 13.44 4.94 6.75
CA PHE A 65 13.48 3.61 7.34
C PHE A 65 14.92 3.15 7.51
N LEU A 66 15.73 3.17 6.44
CA LEU A 66 17.16 2.84 6.51
C LEU A 66 17.90 3.67 7.56
N THR A 67 17.72 4.98 7.56
CA THR A 67 18.37 5.88 8.53
C THR A 67 17.94 5.55 9.98
N GLY A 68 16.66 5.28 10.18
CA GLY A 68 16.10 4.89 11.47
C GLY A 68 16.60 3.53 11.93
N THR A 69 16.68 2.53 11.03
CA THR A 69 17.24 1.21 11.32
C THR A 69 18.71 1.32 11.71
N GLU A 70 19.50 2.20 11.07
CA GLU A 70 20.89 2.44 11.47
C GLU A 70 20.99 2.97 12.91
N GLN A 71 20.10 3.87 13.31
CA GLN A 71 20.01 4.38 14.68
C GLN A 71 19.57 3.30 15.67
N PHE A 72 18.54 2.52 15.32
CA PHE A 72 18.01 1.43 16.13
C PHE A 72 19.08 0.35 16.39
N VAL A 73 19.78 -0.08 15.34
CA VAL A 73 20.89 -1.04 15.43
C VAL A 73 22.05 -0.48 16.26
N THR A 74 22.34 0.82 16.14
CA THR A 74 23.34 1.48 16.99
C THR A 74 22.95 1.43 18.47
N ALA A 75 21.67 1.69 18.81
CA ALA A 75 21.18 1.60 20.18
C ALA A 75 21.33 0.18 20.74
N ILE A 76 20.95 -0.85 19.97
CA ILE A 76 21.12 -2.27 20.35
C ILE A 76 22.60 -2.59 20.60
N LYS A 77 23.51 -2.16 19.72
CA LYS A 77 24.94 -2.46 19.86
C LYS A 77 25.57 -1.81 21.09
N ASN A 78 25.03 -0.66 21.50
CA ASN A 78 25.44 0.07 22.71
C ASN A 78 24.73 -0.41 23.98
N ASP A 79 23.91 -1.47 23.90
CA ASP A 79 23.10 -1.97 25.01
C ASP A 79 22.11 -0.92 25.56
N ASP A 80 21.69 0.05 24.73
CA ASP A 80 20.75 1.12 25.07
C ASP A 80 19.30 0.67 24.84
N MET A 81 18.76 -0.07 25.82
CA MET A 81 17.41 -0.63 25.78
C MET A 81 16.33 0.44 25.63
N GLU A 82 16.46 1.57 26.33
CA GLU A 82 15.45 2.63 26.32
C GLU A 82 15.37 3.31 24.96
N GLU A 83 16.52 3.67 24.37
CA GLU A 83 16.52 4.28 23.03
C GLU A 83 16.11 3.26 21.96
N ALA A 84 16.49 1.98 22.09
CA ALA A 84 16.04 0.94 21.16
C ALA A 84 14.51 0.79 21.18
N LYS A 85 13.88 0.70 22.36
CA LYS A 85 12.42 0.62 22.50
C LYS A 85 11.70 1.85 21.96
N LYS A 86 12.25 3.04 22.21
CA LYS A 86 11.70 4.29 21.67
C LYS A 86 11.79 4.36 20.14
N LEU A 87 12.90 3.91 19.55
CA LEU A 87 13.08 3.93 18.10
C LEU A 87 12.22 2.89 17.41
N TYR A 88 12.05 1.70 18.00
CA TYR A 88 11.38 0.54 17.39
C TYR A 88 10.08 0.89 16.64
N PRO A 89 9.00 1.38 17.29
CA PRO A 89 7.74 1.63 16.59
C PRO A 89 7.85 2.82 15.62
N ASN A 90 8.61 3.86 15.99
CA ASN A 90 8.77 5.06 15.17
C ASN A 90 9.49 4.78 13.85
N VAL A 91 10.46 3.86 13.86
CA VAL A 91 11.19 3.46 12.65
C VAL A 91 10.32 2.54 11.80
N ARG A 92 9.62 1.57 12.40
CA ARG A 92 8.70 0.67 11.69
C ARG A 92 7.62 1.40 10.90
N MET A 93 7.08 2.51 11.43
CA MET A 93 6.10 3.32 10.69
C MET A 93 6.55 3.72 9.27
N TYR A 94 7.85 3.85 9.00
CA TYR A 94 8.34 4.15 7.65
C TYR A 94 8.17 2.95 6.70
N TYR A 95 8.39 1.73 7.19
CA TYR A 95 8.15 0.51 6.44
C TYR A 95 6.66 0.30 6.18
N GLU A 96 5.85 0.44 7.22
CA GLU A 96 4.39 0.25 7.20
C GLU A 96 3.65 1.20 6.25
N ARG A 97 4.16 2.45 6.07
CA ARG A 97 3.64 3.38 5.04
C ARG A 97 3.94 2.93 3.61
N SER A 98 4.96 2.11 3.42
CA SER A 98 5.37 1.57 2.12
C SER A 98 4.74 0.21 1.80
N GLU A 99 4.05 -0.40 2.77
CA GLU A 99 3.44 -1.72 2.68
C GLU A 99 2.44 -1.92 1.52
N PRO A 100 1.73 -0.89 0.99
CA PRO A 100 0.93 -1.09 -0.22
C PRO A 100 1.73 -1.56 -1.45
N VAL A 101 3.06 -1.59 -1.39
CA VAL A 101 3.90 -2.19 -2.43
C VAL A 101 4.87 -3.24 -1.87
N ALA A 102 4.63 -3.77 -0.66
CA ALA A 102 5.50 -4.74 -0.01
C ALA A 102 5.61 -6.08 -0.77
N GLU A 103 4.56 -6.51 -1.48
CA GLU A 103 4.64 -7.68 -2.37
C GLU A 103 5.80 -7.54 -3.38
N ALA A 104 6.10 -6.32 -3.83
CA ALA A 104 7.18 -6.06 -4.77
C ALA A 104 8.59 -6.19 -4.12
N PHE A 105 8.68 -6.33 -2.79
CA PHE A 105 9.93 -6.54 -2.07
C PHE A 105 10.36 -8.03 -2.08
N GLY A 106 9.43 -8.96 -2.32
CA GLY A 106 9.68 -10.40 -2.40
C GLY A 106 10.27 -10.96 -1.10
N ASP A 107 11.29 -11.81 -1.20
CA ASP A 107 11.91 -12.50 -0.05
C ASP A 107 12.53 -11.59 1.04
N LEU A 108 12.54 -10.26 0.85
CA LEU A 108 13.01 -9.32 1.87
C LEU A 108 11.96 -9.00 2.92
N ASP A 109 10.68 -8.99 2.52
CA ASP A 109 9.57 -8.71 3.44
C ASP A 109 9.57 -9.67 4.66
N PRO A 110 9.56 -11.01 4.49
CA PRO A 110 9.60 -11.92 5.64
C PRO A 110 10.93 -11.87 6.43
N LYS A 111 12.03 -11.40 5.85
CA LYS A 111 13.31 -11.22 6.59
C LYS A 111 13.31 -9.97 7.46
N ILE A 112 12.47 -9.00 7.12
CA ILE A 112 12.37 -7.73 7.83
C ILE A 112 11.23 -7.81 8.85
N ASP A 113 10.09 -8.39 8.48
CA ASP A 113 8.81 -8.18 9.18
C ASP A 113 8.01 -9.45 9.48
N ALA A 114 8.53 -10.66 9.22
CA ALA A 114 7.75 -11.86 9.55
C ALA A 114 7.55 -12.01 11.06
N ARG A 115 6.32 -12.34 11.45
CA ARG A 115 5.98 -12.69 12.83
C ARG A 115 6.32 -14.15 13.08
N LEU A 116 6.57 -14.49 14.34
CA LEU A 116 6.85 -15.88 14.71
C LEU A 116 5.69 -16.82 14.36
N ALA A 117 4.45 -16.32 14.37
CA ALA A 117 3.27 -17.11 13.99
C ALA A 117 3.31 -17.53 12.52
N ASP A 118 3.65 -16.61 11.62
CA ASP A 118 3.75 -16.88 10.17
C ASP A 118 4.87 -17.88 9.88
N MET A 119 6.04 -17.69 10.51
CA MET A 119 7.16 -18.62 10.36
C MET A 119 6.81 -20.04 10.85
N LYS A 120 5.99 -20.17 11.90
CA LYS A 120 5.48 -21.46 12.38
C LYS A 120 4.50 -22.11 11.40
N GLU A 121 3.61 -21.31 10.82
CA GLU A 121 2.67 -21.81 9.81
C GLU A 121 3.41 -22.36 8.59
N GLU A 122 4.53 -21.73 8.21
CA GLU A 122 5.37 -22.16 7.10
C GLU A 122 6.41 -23.25 7.45
N ASN A 123 6.56 -23.63 8.73
CA ASN A 123 7.62 -24.52 9.24
C ASN A 123 9.03 -24.00 8.92
N LYS A 124 9.26 -22.69 9.13
CA LYS A 124 10.52 -21.97 8.89
C LYS A 124 11.02 -21.22 10.12
N GLU A 125 10.68 -21.68 11.33
CA GLU A 125 11.05 -20.98 12.56
C GLU A 125 12.57 -20.80 12.74
N ASP A 126 13.38 -21.67 12.12
CA ASP A 126 14.84 -21.58 12.09
C ASP A 126 15.38 -20.45 11.20
N GLU A 127 14.54 -19.92 10.30
CA GLU A 127 14.83 -18.76 9.45
C GLU A 127 14.35 -17.43 10.06
N TRP A 128 13.68 -17.46 11.23
CA TRP A 128 13.09 -16.25 11.82
C TRP A 128 14.16 -15.20 12.16
N SER A 129 13.91 -13.97 11.70
CA SER A 129 14.79 -12.82 11.80
C SER A 129 13.97 -11.51 11.79
N GLY A 130 14.61 -10.36 11.61
CA GLY A 130 13.89 -9.10 11.43
C GLY A 130 13.45 -8.40 12.72
N TYR A 131 12.52 -7.45 12.57
CA TYR A 131 12.04 -6.58 13.63
C TYR A 131 11.36 -7.35 14.76
N HIS A 132 10.42 -8.26 14.47
CA HIS A 132 9.66 -8.97 15.53
C HIS A 132 10.52 -9.94 16.36
N LYS A 133 11.62 -10.47 15.80
CA LYS A 133 12.57 -11.25 16.60
C LYS A 133 13.29 -10.37 17.61
N ILE A 134 13.71 -9.18 17.19
CA ILE A 134 14.35 -8.20 18.08
C ILE A 134 13.33 -7.61 19.06
N GLU A 135 12.08 -7.39 18.64
CA GLU A 135 10.96 -6.99 19.50
C GLU A 135 10.83 -7.94 20.70
N LYS A 136 10.80 -9.24 20.45
CA LYS A 136 10.78 -10.26 21.50
C LYS A 136 11.94 -10.09 22.49
N ASP A 137 13.16 -9.90 21.98
CA ASP A 137 14.35 -9.71 22.82
C ASP A 137 14.23 -8.46 23.71
N LEU A 138 13.70 -7.36 23.17
CA LEU A 138 13.56 -6.09 23.88
C LEU A 138 12.41 -6.09 24.89
N TYR A 139 11.24 -6.63 24.52
CA TYR A 139 10.01 -6.47 25.28
C TYR A 139 9.67 -7.68 26.16
N GLU A 140 9.82 -8.90 25.66
CA GLU A 140 9.54 -10.13 26.40
C GLU A 140 10.75 -10.59 27.22
N ASP A 141 11.90 -10.80 26.55
CA ASP A 141 13.11 -11.31 27.23
C ASP A 141 13.85 -10.20 27.99
N GLN A 142 13.52 -8.94 27.67
CA GLN A 142 14.06 -7.72 28.30
C GLN A 142 15.58 -7.71 28.37
N LYS A 143 16.24 -8.19 27.31
CA LYS A 143 17.67 -8.39 27.30
C LYS A 143 18.26 -8.28 25.89
N ILE A 144 19.26 -7.42 25.75
CA ILE A 144 20.13 -7.40 24.58
C ILE A 144 21.24 -8.43 24.78
N THR A 145 21.35 -9.38 23.85
CA THR A 145 22.38 -10.43 23.83
C THR A 145 23.32 -10.26 22.63
N ASP A 146 24.40 -11.06 22.58
CA ASP A 146 25.24 -11.14 21.38
C ASP A 146 24.44 -11.63 20.15
N THR A 147 23.42 -12.48 20.35
CA THR A 147 22.50 -12.91 19.30
C THR A 147 21.62 -11.74 18.84
N THR A 148 21.06 -10.95 19.75
CA THR A 148 20.28 -9.75 19.42
C THR A 148 21.11 -8.78 18.57
N LYS A 149 22.39 -8.60 18.89
CA LYS A 149 23.31 -7.75 18.12
C LYS A 149 23.59 -8.31 16.72
N GLN A 150 23.68 -9.64 16.58
CA GLN A 150 23.83 -10.31 15.29
C GLN A 150 22.56 -10.19 14.44
N ASP A 151 21.38 -10.37 15.04
CA ASP A 151 20.09 -10.21 14.38
C ASP A 151 19.91 -8.74 13.92
N ALA A 152 20.29 -7.76 14.74
CA ALA A 152 20.28 -6.34 14.38
C ALA A 152 21.24 -6.01 13.21
N ASP A 153 22.45 -6.59 13.19
CA ASP A 153 23.38 -6.44 12.07
C ASP A 153 22.83 -7.12 10.79
N GLN A 154 22.05 -8.19 10.91
CA GLN A 154 21.40 -8.85 9.78
C GLN A 154 20.24 -8.00 9.24
N LEU A 155 19.35 -7.54 10.13
CA LEU A 155 18.25 -6.63 9.78
C LEU A 155 18.76 -5.42 8.98
N LEU A 156 19.86 -4.79 9.41
CA LEU A 156 20.40 -3.64 8.69
C LEU A 156 20.85 -3.98 7.26
N LYS A 157 21.36 -5.19 7.03
CA LYS A 157 21.73 -5.63 5.68
C LYS A 157 20.49 -5.81 4.82
N ASP A 158 19.46 -6.45 5.35
CA ASP A 158 18.20 -6.68 4.62
C ASP A 158 17.52 -5.36 4.28
N VAL A 159 17.49 -4.38 5.20
CA VAL A 159 16.98 -3.01 4.92
C VAL A 159 17.83 -2.27 3.87
N LYS A 160 19.17 -2.43 3.89
CA LYS A 160 20.04 -1.88 2.83
C LYS A 160 19.77 -2.52 1.47
N GLU A 161 19.54 -3.83 1.45
CA GLU A 161 19.20 -4.55 0.23
C GLU A 161 17.82 -4.12 -0.30
N LEU A 162 16.83 -3.98 0.59
CA LEU A 162 15.52 -3.44 0.26
C LEU A 162 15.67 -2.08 -0.41
N ARG A 163 16.35 -1.14 0.26
CA ARG A 163 16.55 0.20 -0.28
C ARG A 163 17.27 0.17 -1.63
N ALA A 164 18.27 -0.67 -1.83
CA ALA A 164 18.94 -0.81 -3.13
C ALA A 164 18.03 -1.36 -4.24
N LYS A 165 17.06 -2.21 -3.91
CA LYS A 165 16.10 -2.77 -4.88
C LYS A 165 14.96 -1.82 -5.24
N THR A 166 14.66 -0.82 -4.39
CA THR A 166 13.54 0.11 -4.61
C THR A 166 13.56 0.80 -5.97
N ASP A 167 14.73 1.11 -6.50
CA ASP A 167 14.90 1.75 -7.82
C ASP A 167 14.37 0.90 -8.99
N THR A 168 14.24 -0.41 -8.77
CA THR A 168 13.77 -1.37 -9.79
C THR A 168 12.31 -1.78 -9.65
N LEU A 169 11.60 -1.24 -8.65
CA LEU A 169 10.19 -1.55 -8.43
C LEU A 169 9.33 -0.97 -9.56
N ASP A 170 8.59 -1.84 -10.23
CA ASP A 170 7.60 -1.46 -11.24
C ASP A 170 6.28 -1.08 -10.55
N ILE A 171 6.26 0.12 -9.98
CA ILE A 171 5.03 0.67 -9.40
C ILE A 171 4.10 1.05 -10.55
N THR A 172 2.91 0.45 -10.58
CA THR A 172 1.87 0.76 -11.55
C THR A 172 0.63 1.29 -10.85
N PRO A 173 -0.27 2.04 -11.53
CA PRO A 173 -1.52 2.47 -10.93
C PRO A 173 -2.35 1.30 -10.38
N LYS A 174 -2.34 0.17 -11.08
CA LYS A 174 -3.04 -1.05 -10.65
C LYS A 174 -2.44 -1.61 -9.35
N LEU A 175 -1.11 -1.68 -9.25
CA LEU A 175 -0.44 -2.15 -8.04
C LEU A 175 -0.79 -1.25 -6.84
N MET A 176 -0.77 0.07 -7.03
CA MET A 176 -1.13 1.02 -5.97
C MET A 176 -2.56 0.80 -5.46
N VAL A 177 -3.54 0.65 -6.36
CA VAL A 177 -4.93 0.37 -5.96
C VAL A 177 -5.03 -0.97 -5.24
N GLN A 178 -4.45 -2.03 -5.81
CA GLN A 178 -4.50 -3.38 -5.24
C GLN A 178 -3.90 -3.43 -3.85
N GLY A 179 -2.68 -2.91 -3.69
CA GLY A 179 -2.01 -2.89 -2.40
C GLY A 179 -2.70 -2.03 -1.34
N SER A 180 -3.38 -0.95 -1.74
CA SER A 180 -4.20 -0.18 -0.79
C SER A 180 -5.39 -1.00 -0.28
N VAL A 181 -5.99 -1.83 -1.14
CA VAL A 181 -7.14 -2.67 -0.77
C VAL A 181 -6.68 -3.87 0.07
N ASP A 182 -5.60 -4.53 -0.33
CA ASP A 182 -5.05 -5.68 0.40
C ASP A 182 -4.62 -5.25 1.81
N LEU A 183 -3.93 -4.12 1.92
CA LEU A 183 -3.53 -3.57 3.21
C LEU A 183 -4.72 -3.29 4.14
N LEU A 184 -5.80 -2.67 3.63
CA LEU A 184 -6.98 -2.43 4.47
C LEU A 184 -7.71 -3.71 4.85
N ASN A 185 -7.76 -4.70 3.96
CA ASN A 185 -8.32 -6.01 4.27
C ASN A 185 -7.51 -6.68 5.38
N GLU A 186 -6.19 -6.63 5.32
CA GLU A 186 -5.30 -7.16 6.33
C GLU A 186 -5.48 -6.44 7.66
N VAL A 187 -5.42 -5.10 7.69
CA VAL A 187 -5.69 -4.31 8.90
C VAL A 187 -7.03 -4.71 9.51
N SER A 188 -8.07 -4.85 8.69
CA SER A 188 -9.41 -5.16 9.18
C SER A 188 -9.61 -6.59 9.68
N THR A 189 -8.93 -7.57 9.08
CA THR A 189 -9.19 -8.99 9.35
C THR A 189 -8.20 -9.62 10.31
N SER A 190 -6.97 -9.11 10.35
CA SER A 190 -5.86 -9.70 11.06
C SER A 190 -5.25 -8.69 12.03
N LYS A 191 -4.62 -7.60 11.54
CA LYS A 191 -3.84 -6.68 12.39
C LYS A 191 -4.70 -6.03 13.50
N ILE A 192 -5.99 -5.76 13.27
CA ILE A 192 -6.94 -5.25 14.30
C ILE A 192 -7.08 -6.14 15.54
N THR A 193 -6.55 -7.36 15.53
CA THR A 193 -6.54 -8.22 16.72
C THR A 193 -5.37 -7.92 17.65
N GLY A 194 -4.38 -7.14 17.21
CA GLY A 194 -3.11 -6.90 17.92
C GLY A 194 -2.11 -8.04 17.74
N GLU A 195 -2.17 -8.72 16.59
CA GLU A 195 -1.31 -9.87 16.29
C GLU A 195 0.05 -9.48 15.70
N GLU A 196 0.23 -8.21 15.32
CA GLU A 196 1.46 -7.71 14.73
C GLU A 196 2.54 -7.54 15.80
N GLU A 197 2.19 -6.77 16.84
CA GLU A 197 3.11 -6.36 17.90
C GLU A 197 2.80 -7.10 19.21
N ILE A 198 2.92 -8.43 19.18
CA ILE A 198 2.50 -9.28 20.32
C ILE A 198 3.37 -9.11 21.57
N TYR A 199 4.55 -8.51 21.46
CA TYR A 199 5.45 -8.29 22.59
C TYR A 199 5.48 -6.82 23.04
N SER A 200 5.50 -5.89 22.08
CA SER A 200 5.62 -4.45 22.32
C SER A 200 4.26 -3.76 22.46
N HIS A 201 3.22 -4.32 21.85
CA HIS A 201 1.87 -3.77 21.77
C HIS A 201 1.79 -2.39 21.11
N THR A 202 2.69 -2.12 20.15
CA THR A 202 2.72 -0.84 19.42
C THR A 202 1.87 -0.83 18.15
N ASP A 203 0.90 -1.74 18.00
CA ASP A 203 0.10 -1.93 16.76
C ASP A 203 -0.58 -0.65 16.25
N LEU A 204 -0.89 0.31 17.13
CA LEU A 204 -1.48 1.59 16.73
C LEU A 204 -0.54 2.47 15.89
N TYR A 205 0.78 2.30 16.04
CA TYR A 205 1.77 2.95 15.18
C TYR A 205 1.68 2.39 13.77
N ASP A 206 1.62 1.06 13.65
CA ASP A 206 1.56 0.36 12.36
C ASP A 206 0.23 0.65 11.67
N PHE A 207 -0.90 0.57 12.39
CA PHE A 207 -2.21 0.95 11.84
C PHE A 207 -2.20 2.36 11.29
N LYS A 208 -1.66 3.32 12.06
CA LYS A 208 -1.60 4.70 11.57
C LYS A 208 -0.76 4.80 10.30
N ALA A 209 0.40 4.15 10.27
CA ALA A 209 1.29 4.15 9.12
C ALA A 209 0.65 3.49 7.89
N ASN A 210 -0.05 2.37 8.06
CA ASN A 210 -0.78 1.70 6.99
C ASN A 210 -1.88 2.60 6.41
N ILE A 211 -2.66 3.26 7.28
CA ILE A 211 -3.70 4.22 6.87
C ILE A 211 -3.06 5.39 6.11
N GLU A 212 -1.94 5.94 6.59
CA GLU A 212 -1.21 7.02 5.90
C GLU A 212 -0.69 6.58 4.51
N GLY A 213 -0.20 5.34 4.38
CA GLY A 213 0.24 4.78 3.10
C GLY A 213 -0.89 4.64 2.08
N ALA A 214 -2.02 4.06 2.50
CA ALA A 214 -3.21 3.91 1.67
C ALA A 214 -3.85 5.28 1.32
N GLU A 215 -3.94 6.19 2.29
CA GLU A 215 -4.47 7.55 2.08
C GLU A 215 -3.60 8.32 1.09
N LYS A 216 -2.27 8.12 1.12
CA LYS A 216 -1.38 8.75 0.17
C LYS A 216 -1.69 8.38 -1.28
N ILE A 217 -2.03 7.12 -1.53
CA ILE A 217 -2.43 6.64 -2.86
C ILE A 217 -3.75 7.30 -3.28
N TYR A 218 -4.73 7.36 -2.37
CA TYR A 218 -5.99 8.08 -2.62
C TYR A 218 -5.74 9.55 -2.98
N GLU A 219 -4.91 10.28 -2.22
CA GLU A 219 -4.59 11.69 -2.50
C GLU A 219 -4.04 11.89 -3.92
N LEU A 220 -3.17 10.99 -4.36
CA LEU A 220 -2.53 11.05 -5.68
C LEU A 220 -3.51 10.75 -6.81
N PHE A 221 -4.47 9.86 -6.59
CA PHE A 221 -5.53 9.56 -7.57
C PHE A 221 -6.74 10.50 -7.49
N LYS A 222 -6.88 11.27 -6.42
CA LYS A 222 -8.01 12.17 -6.18
C LYS A 222 -8.33 13.09 -7.38
N PRO A 223 -7.37 13.74 -8.06
CA PRO A 223 -7.69 14.59 -9.22
C PRO A 223 -8.37 13.82 -10.36
N THR A 224 -7.94 12.59 -10.62
CA THR A 224 -8.52 11.71 -11.64
C THR A 224 -9.87 11.17 -11.17
N LEU A 225 -9.97 10.79 -9.90
CA LEU A 225 -11.20 10.27 -9.30
C LEU A 225 -12.29 11.33 -9.25
N ASP A 226 -11.99 12.58 -8.86
CA ASP A 226 -12.96 13.69 -8.83
C ASP A 226 -13.62 13.95 -10.21
N LYS A 227 -12.89 13.69 -11.31
CA LYS A 227 -13.42 13.84 -12.67
C LYS A 227 -14.33 12.68 -13.09
N LYS A 228 -14.03 11.48 -12.60
CA LYS A 228 -14.75 10.24 -12.95
C LYS A 228 -15.96 10.00 -12.05
N ASP A 229 -15.75 10.10 -10.75
CA ASP A 229 -16.75 9.87 -9.71
C ASP A 229 -16.44 10.72 -8.47
N LYS A 230 -17.02 11.93 -8.45
CA LYS A 230 -16.84 12.88 -7.36
C LYS A 230 -17.47 12.42 -6.05
N ASP A 231 -18.59 11.70 -6.12
CA ASP A 231 -19.30 11.23 -4.93
C ASP A 231 -18.50 10.11 -4.26
N LEU A 232 -17.92 9.20 -5.05
CA LEU A 232 -16.99 8.19 -4.56
C LEU A 232 -15.74 8.83 -3.93
N SER A 233 -15.14 9.82 -4.61
CA SER A 233 -13.98 10.56 -4.08
C SER A 233 -14.29 11.19 -2.72
N GLN A 234 -15.45 11.83 -2.56
CA GLN A 234 -15.87 12.42 -1.30
C GLN A 234 -16.10 11.35 -0.22
N ASN A 235 -16.76 10.24 -0.56
CA ASN A 235 -17.00 9.14 0.36
C ASN A 235 -15.68 8.57 0.89
N ILE A 236 -14.71 8.26 0.03
CA ILE A 236 -13.39 7.76 0.45
C ILE A 236 -12.71 8.75 1.40
N LYS A 237 -12.75 10.06 1.09
CA LYS A 237 -12.20 11.09 1.98
C LYS A 237 -12.84 11.05 3.36
N GLU A 238 -14.16 11.05 3.43
CA GLU A 238 -14.90 11.05 4.70
C GLU A 238 -14.59 9.79 5.53
N LYS A 239 -14.33 8.64 4.88
CA LYS A 239 -13.91 7.42 5.56
C LYS A 239 -12.48 7.48 6.09
N PHE A 240 -11.52 8.00 5.33
CA PHE A 240 -10.17 8.25 5.83
C PHE A 240 -10.18 9.25 6.99
N ASP A 241 -10.89 10.38 6.85
CA ASP A 241 -11.05 11.37 7.93
C ASP A 241 -11.56 10.70 9.22
N LYS A 242 -12.61 9.87 9.12
CA LYS A 242 -13.18 9.14 10.28
C LYS A 242 -12.16 8.19 10.94
N VAL A 243 -11.43 7.40 10.16
CA VAL A 243 -10.40 6.48 10.71
C VAL A 243 -9.28 7.27 11.39
N ASN A 244 -8.81 8.34 10.76
CA ASN A 244 -7.78 9.21 11.30
C ASN A 244 -8.23 9.91 12.60
N GLU A 245 -9.47 10.42 12.65
CA GLU A 245 -10.05 11.02 13.85
C GLU A 245 -10.15 10.03 15.02
N LEU A 246 -10.46 8.75 14.75
CA LEU A 246 -10.48 7.71 15.77
C LEU A 246 -9.07 7.39 16.29
N LEU A 247 -8.11 7.17 15.38
CA LEU A 247 -6.71 6.91 15.77
C LEU A 247 -6.12 8.07 16.58
N ASP A 248 -6.45 9.31 16.23
CA ASP A 248 -5.97 10.50 16.93
C ASP A 248 -6.39 10.56 18.41
N GLN A 249 -7.48 9.89 18.81
CA GLN A 249 -7.91 9.79 20.20
C GLN A 249 -6.95 8.98 21.08
N TYR A 250 -6.13 8.13 20.45
CA TYR A 250 -5.21 7.21 21.13
C TYR A 250 -3.77 7.73 21.15
N LYS A 251 -3.54 8.97 20.71
CA LYS A 251 -2.24 9.62 20.79
C LYS A 251 -1.87 9.97 22.23
N LYS A 252 -0.63 9.68 22.62
CA LYS A 252 -0.07 9.97 23.94
C LYS A 252 1.42 10.26 23.85
N ASP A 253 1.87 11.32 24.52
CA ASP A 253 3.28 11.70 24.66
C ASP A 253 4.09 11.76 23.33
N GLY A 254 3.42 12.13 22.23
CA GLY A 254 4.04 12.22 20.91
C GLY A 254 4.03 10.92 20.10
N GLY A 255 3.41 9.87 20.61
CA GLY A 255 3.16 8.59 19.94
C GLY A 255 1.74 8.08 20.22
N TYR A 256 1.59 6.77 20.43
CA TYR A 256 0.31 6.11 20.75
C TYR A 256 0.39 5.33 22.06
N ILE A 257 -0.77 5.12 22.69
CA ILE A 257 -0.93 4.15 23.79
C ILE A 257 -0.65 2.72 23.31
N ASP A 258 -0.41 1.81 24.26
CA ASP A 258 -0.27 0.39 23.96
C ASP A 258 -1.62 -0.18 23.50
N TYR A 259 -1.62 -1.11 22.54
CA TYR A 259 -2.83 -1.73 21.99
C TYR A 259 -3.67 -2.45 23.07
N THR A 260 -3.02 -2.91 24.13
CA THR A 260 -3.67 -3.55 25.28
C THR A 260 -4.47 -2.58 26.16
N GLU A 261 -4.27 -1.26 26.02
CA GLU A 261 -5.07 -0.25 26.71
C GLU A 261 -6.46 -0.06 26.07
N LEU A 262 -6.65 -0.50 24.82
CA LEU A 262 -7.95 -0.44 24.15
C LEU A 262 -8.90 -1.52 24.68
N ASN A 263 -10.14 -1.12 24.97
CA ASN A 263 -11.22 -2.06 25.27
C ASN A 263 -11.89 -2.60 23.98
N ASP A 264 -12.69 -3.65 24.12
CA ASP A 264 -13.33 -4.35 22.99
C ASP A 264 -14.23 -3.43 22.14
N ASP A 265 -14.93 -2.47 22.77
CA ASP A 265 -15.77 -1.52 22.04
C ASP A 265 -14.93 -0.56 21.19
N GLN A 266 -13.79 -0.09 21.70
CA GLN A 266 -12.83 0.75 20.98
C GLN A 266 -12.18 0.00 19.81
N LYS A 267 -11.75 -1.24 20.03
CA LYS A 267 -11.20 -2.12 18.97
C LYS A 267 -12.23 -2.36 17.88
N LYS A 268 -13.48 -2.61 18.27
CA LYS A 268 -14.60 -2.79 17.34
C LYS A 268 -14.93 -1.52 16.57
N GLU A 269 -14.85 -0.35 17.21
CA GLU A 269 -15.08 0.94 16.54
C GLU A 269 -14.02 1.20 15.47
N LEU A 270 -12.75 1.00 15.78
CA LEU A 270 -11.65 1.07 14.80
C LEU A 270 -11.86 0.06 13.66
N SER A 271 -12.13 -1.21 13.99
CA SER A 271 -12.41 -2.26 13.00
C SER A 271 -13.55 -1.88 12.06
N ASN A 272 -14.66 -1.36 12.59
CA ASN A 272 -15.80 -0.95 11.77
C ASN A 272 -15.44 0.22 10.86
N ALA A 273 -14.67 1.19 11.35
CA ALA A 273 -14.25 2.33 10.54
C ALA A 273 -13.35 1.91 9.38
N VAL A 274 -12.40 1.00 9.61
CA VAL A 274 -11.54 0.42 8.55
C VAL A 274 -12.37 -0.41 7.57
N ASN A 275 -13.29 -1.25 8.06
CA ASN A 275 -14.21 -2.03 7.21
C ASN A 275 -15.06 -1.14 6.30
N GLU A 276 -15.58 -0.03 6.83
CA GLU A 276 -16.37 0.94 6.06
C GLU A 276 -15.56 1.65 4.96
N LEU A 277 -14.23 1.68 5.07
CA LEU A 277 -13.33 2.27 4.08
C LEU A 277 -13.00 1.31 2.93
N GLY A 278 -12.94 -0.01 3.20
CA GLY A 278 -12.48 -1.02 2.24
C GLY A 278 -13.28 -1.05 0.93
N GLU A 279 -14.61 -1.08 1.00
CA GLU A 279 -15.46 -1.14 -0.20
C GLU A 279 -15.31 0.12 -1.08
N PRO A 280 -15.49 1.36 -0.56
CA PRO A 280 -15.21 2.56 -1.34
C PRO A 280 -13.80 2.60 -1.93
N LEU A 281 -12.78 2.20 -1.17
CA LEU A 281 -11.40 2.22 -1.66
C LEU A 281 -11.20 1.22 -2.81
N SER A 282 -11.84 0.06 -2.78
CA SER A 282 -11.79 -0.91 -3.89
C SER A 282 -12.36 -0.34 -5.20
N GLN A 283 -13.37 0.52 -5.10
CA GLN A 283 -13.98 1.19 -6.25
C GLN A 283 -13.07 2.27 -6.87
N MET A 284 -11.99 2.67 -6.20
CA MET A 284 -10.96 3.56 -6.74
C MET A 284 -10.34 3.00 -8.03
N ALA A 285 -10.42 1.69 -8.29
CA ALA A 285 -9.98 1.06 -9.53
C ALA A 285 -10.55 1.72 -10.80
N VAL A 286 -11.71 2.39 -10.71
CA VAL A 286 -12.32 3.18 -11.80
C VAL A 286 -11.35 4.22 -12.41
N VAL A 287 -10.35 4.68 -11.66
CA VAL A 287 -9.33 5.60 -12.19
C VAL A 287 -8.45 4.97 -13.26
N THR A 288 -8.35 3.64 -13.30
CA THR A 288 -7.53 2.88 -14.24
C THR A 288 -8.29 2.40 -15.50
N GLU A 289 -9.60 2.60 -15.53
CA GLU A 289 -10.50 2.26 -16.65
C GLU A 289 -10.59 3.36 -17.71
#